data_AF-A0A7V9BUU3-F1
#
_entry.id   AF-A0A7V9BUU3-F1
#
_cell.length_a   1.000
_cell.length_b   1.000
_cell.length_c   1.000
_cell.angle_alpha   90.00
_cell.angle_beta   90.00
_cell.angle_gamma   90.00
#
_symmetry.space_group_name_H-M   'P 1'
#
loop_
_entity.id
_entity.type
_entity.pdbx_description
1 polymer ?
#
loop_
_entity_poly.entity_id
_entity_poly.type
_entity_poly.pdbx_seq_one_letter_code
_entity_poly.pdbx_strand_id
1 'polypeptide(L)'
;MVLLTVRSGRDGRLLARIVEKDGHSFVLDVGERRVIDDATQRLLKGFTMFRMGGLVSATPQSPELLSLLAEFYASEGGLVAFDEPDWIGRTHEEHLATLGSAAAREVGYEDLSDDHTDYAPVPVTPAPRRGAAGPVSLAPFSVPDDFEPDPPTELGGPIQRPLPPRPSPLPGEDG
;
A
#
# COMPACT_ATOMS: atom_id res chain seq x y z
N MET A 1 11.44 -1.16 14.73
CA MET A 1 10.30 -1.86 14.08
C MET A 1 9.52 -0.81 13.35
N VAL A 2 9.34 -0.99 12.05
CA VAL A 2 8.76 0.01 11.15
C VAL A 2 7.43 -0.50 10.64
N LEU A 3 6.43 0.38 10.55
CA LEU A 3 5.10 0.11 10.03
C LEU A 3 4.86 0.99 8.82
N LEU A 4 4.70 0.37 7.66
CA LEU A 4 4.28 1.02 6.43
C LEU A 4 2.77 0.81 6.24
N THR A 5 2.01 1.90 6.35
CA THR A 5 0.56 1.90 6.08
C THR A 5 0.31 2.45 4.68
N VAL A 6 -0.41 1.69 3.85
CA VAL A 6 -0.83 2.09 2.51
C VAL A 6 -2.34 2.27 2.50
N ARG A 7 -2.81 3.45 2.08
CA ARG A 7 -4.22 3.79 1.93
C ARG A 7 -4.52 4.23 0.50
N SER A 8 -5.78 4.15 0.08
CA SER A 8 -6.18 4.66 -1.22
C SER A 8 -6.14 6.19 -1.22
N GLY A 9 -5.55 6.80 -2.24
CA GLY A 9 -5.65 8.24 -2.46
C GLY A 9 -7.05 8.71 -2.85
N ARG A 10 -7.95 7.81 -3.27
CA ARG A 10 -9.30 8.17 -3.70
C ARG A 10 -10.29 8.34 -2.55
N ASP A 11 -10.27 7.41 -1.59
CA ASP A 11 -11.26 7.33 -0.51
C ASP A 11 -10.63 7.18 0.88
N GLY A 12 -9.30 7.16 0.98
CA GLY A 12 -8.58 7.05 2.26
C GLY A 12 -8.65 5.67 2.92
N ARG A 13 -9.28 4.67 2.28
CA ARG A 13 -9.44 3.32 2.83
C ARG A 13 -8.08 2.64 2.99
N LEU A 14 -7.96 1.79 4.01
CA LEU A 14 -6.77 0.97 4.21
C LEU A 14 -6.63 -0.07 3.09
N LEU A 15 -5.48 -0.09 2.41
CA LEU A 15 -5.16 -1.03 1.35
C LEU A 15 -4.23 -2.14 1.83
N ALA A 16 -3.16 -1.78 2.53
CA ALA A 16 -2.25 -2.76 3.10
C ALA A 16 -1.51 -2.16 4.29
N ARG A 17 -1.01 -3.04 5.15
CA ARG A 17 -0.14 -2.66 6.26
C ARG A 17 1.02 -3.63 6.33
N ILE A 18 2.23 -3.10 6.25
CA ILE A 18 3.46 -3.89 6.17
C ILE A 18 4.29 -3.56 7.42
N VAL A 19 4.77 -4.59 8.10
CA VAL A 19 5.58 -4.47 9.31
C VAL A 19 6.97 -4.98 9.00
N GLU A 20 7.98 -4.20 9.35
CA GLU A 20 9.36 -4.68 9.48
C GLU A 20 9.75 -4.77 10.95
N LYS A 21 10.15 -5.97 11.36
CA LYS A 21 10.64 -6.26 12.69
C LYS A 21 11.88 -7.14 12.60
N ASP A 22 12.95 -6.73 13.27
CA ASP A 22 14.20 -7.48 13.36
C ASP A 22 14.78 -7.87 11.98
N GLY A 23 14.67 -6.98 10.98
CA GLY A 23 15.12 -7.22 9.60
C GLY A 23 14.21 -8.13 8.77
N HIS A 24 13.04 -8.49 9.29
CA HIS A 24 12.03 -9.29 8.59
C HIS A 24 10.78 -8.46 8.33
N SER A 25 10.37 -8.43 7.06
CA SER A 25 9.19 -7.70 6.60
C SER A 25 8.04 -8.66 6.27
N PHE A 26 6.83 -8.33 6.71
CA PHE A 26 5.62 -9.10 6.43
C PHE A 26 4.39 -8.20 6.30
N VAL A 27 3.41 -8.64 5.52
CA VAL A 27 2.13 -7.93 5.33
C VAL A 27 1.11 -8.45 6.33
N LEU A 28 0.36 -7.55 6.97
CA LEU A 28 -0.80 -7.91 7.77
C LEU A 28 -1.99 -8.17 6.83
N ASP A 29 -2.79 -9.21 7.09
CA ASP A 29 -3.98 -9.55 6.31
C ASP A 29 -5.17 -8.62 6.64
N VAL A 30 -4.93 -7.31 6.48
CA VAL A 30 -5.90 -6.24 6.76
C VAL A 30 -5.83 -5.21 5.64
N GLY A 31 -6.94 -5.03 4.93
CA GLY A 31 -7.05 -4.08 3.81
C GLY A 31 -7.61 -4.74 2.55
N GLU A 32 -7.11 -4.30 1.40
CA GLU A 32 -7.53 -4.78 0.10
C GLU A 32 -6.68 -5.98 -0.35
N ARG A 33 -7.35 -7.12 -0.59
CA ARG A 33 -6.68 -8.40 -0.88
C ARG A 33 -5.65 -8.33 -2.01
N ARG A 34 -5.97 -7.60 -3.09
CA ARG A 34 -5.08 -7.46 -4.25
C ARG A 34 -3.76 -6.78 -3.89
N VAL A 35 -3.83 -5.74 -3.05
CA VAL A 35 -2.64 -4.99 -2.61
C VAL A 35 -1.85 -5.81 -1.59
N ILE A 36 -2.53 -6.56 -0.73
CA ILE A 36 -1.89 -7.49 0.22
C ILE A 36 -1.10 -8.58 -0.54
N ASP A 37 -1.72 -9.22 -1.53
CA ASP A 37 -1.08 -10.28 -2.30
C ASP A 37 0.11 -9.73 -3.12
N ASP A 38 -0.04 -8.55 -3.74
CA ASP A 38 1.04 -7.86 -4.45
C ASP A 38 2.21 -7.51 -3.52
N ALA A 39 1.94 -6.85 -2.38
CA ALA A 39 2.95 -6.51 -1.38
C ALA A 39 3.67 -7.75 -0.86
N THR A 40 2.92 -8.83 -0.59
CA THR A 40 3.48 -10.10 -0.12
C THR A 40 4.44 -10.69 -1.15
N GLN A 41 4.05 -10.70 -2.43
CA GLN A 41 4.93 -11.20 -3.49
C GLN A 41 6.21 -10.39 -3.61
N ARG A 42 6.13 -9.06 -3.51
CA ARG A 42 7.30 -8.17 -3.58
C ARG A 42 8.23 -8.35 -2.38
N LEU A 43 7.68 -8.54 -1.18
CA LEU A 43 8.50 -8.84 0.00
C LEU A 43 9.22 -10.18 -0.13
N LEU A 44 8.57 -11.20 -0.68
CA LEU A 44 9.16 -12.54 -0.81
C LEU A 44 10.18 -12.65 -1.95
N LYS A 45 9.92 -12.00 -3.09
CA LYS A 45 10.74 -12.13 -4.30
C LYS A 45 11.75 -11.01 -4.48
N GLY A 46 11.59 -9.91 -3.74
CA GLY A 46 12.24 -8.65 -4.05
C GLY A 46 11.41 -7.84 -5.04
N PHE A 47 11.88 -6.62 -5.27
CA PHE A 47 11.14 -5.61 -6.00
C PHE A 47 12.08 -4.79 -6.88
N THR A 48 11.62 -4.44 -8.08
CA THR A 48 12.33 -3.60 -9.03
C THR A 48 11.40 -2.51 -9.54
N MET A 49 11.88 -1.26 -9.60
CA MET A 49 11.16 -0.13 -10.21
C MET A 49 12.09 0.78 -10.99
N PHE A 50 11.52 1.55 -11.90
CA PHE A 50 12.22 2.61 -12.59
C PHE A 50 12.19 3.89 -11.75
N ARG A 51 13.35 4.48 -11.47
CA ARG A 51 13.52 5.65 -10.63
C ARG A 51 14.60 6.55 -11.22
N MET A 52 14.30 7.85 -11.39
CA MET A 52 15.25 8.86 -11.86
C MET A 52 16.06 8.46 -13.10
N GLY A 53 15.43 7.80 -14.08
CA GLY A 53 16.09 7.38 -15.32
C GLY A 53 16.89 6.07 -15.21
N GLY A 54 16.81 5.35 -14.10
CA GLY A 54 17.49 4.07 -13.89
C GLY A 54 16.59 2.99 -13.31
N LEU A 55 17.01 1.73 -13.47
CA LEU A 55 16.35 0.59 -12.86
C LEU A 55 16.93 0.35 -11.47
N VAL A 56 16.11 0.44 -10.43
CA VAL A 56 16.50 0.20 -9.03
C VAL A 56 15.85 -1.09 -8.56
N SER A 57 16.62 -1.95 -7.89
CA SER A 57 16.13 -3.23 -7.36
C SER A 57 16.48 -3.37 -5.88
N ALA A 58 15.56 -3.93 -5.11
CA ALA A 58 15.77 -4.34 -3.72
C ALA A 58 15.47 -5.82 -3.55
N THR A 59 16.38 -6.50 -2.85
CA THR A 59 16.18 -7.88 -2.41
C THR A 59 15.30 -7.92 -1.16
N PRO A 60 14.71 -9.08 -0.79
CA PRO A 60 13.93 -9.24 0.44
C PRO A 60 14.61 -8.80 1.73
N GLN A 61 15.95 -8.83 1.76
CA GLN A 61 16.77 -8.47 2.92
C GLN A 61 17.34 -7.05 2.83
N SER A 62 17.02 -6.31 1.76
CA SER A 62 17.53 -4.95 1.57
C SER A 62 16.87 -3.99 2.56
N PRO A 63 17.64 -3.15 3.28
CA PRO A 63 17.08 -2.15 4.17
C PRO A 63 16.25 -1.08 3.43
N GLU A 64 16.47 -0.92 2.12
CA GLU A 64 15.74 0.04 1.30
C GLU A 64 14.40 -0.51 0.76
N LEU A 65 14.10 -1.79 0.97
CA LEU A 65 12.94 -2.44 0.38
C LEU A 65 11.62 -1.74 0.75
N LEU A 66 11.41 -1.44 2.04
CA LEU A 66 10.20 -0.75 2.48
C LEU A 66 10.10 0.67 1.93
N SER A 67 11.22 1.39 1.87
CA SER A 67 11.27 2.75 1.32
C SER A 67 10.91 2.76 -0.17
N LEU A 68 11.43 1.79 -0.94
CA LEU A 68 11.10 1.67 -2.36
C LEU A 68 9.65 1.23 -2.57
N LEU A 69 9.11 0.34 -1.73
CA LEU A 69 7.69 -0.02 -1.77
C LEU A 69 6.80 1.18 -1.44
N ALA A 70 7.19 2.02 -0.48
CA ALA A 70 6.48 3.25 -0.17
C ALA A 70 6.46 4.21 -1.37
N GLU A 71 7.61 4.42 -2.02
CA GLU A 71 7.71 5.25 -3.22
C GLU A 71 6.85 4.69 -4.36
N PHE A 72 6.88 3.38 -4.57
CA PHE A 72 6.07 2.70 -5.56
C PHE A 72 4.57 2.90 -5.31
N TYR A 73 4.06 2.58 -4.13
CA TYR A 73 2.64 2.75 -3.83
C TYR A 73 2.20 4.22 -3.84
N ALA A 74 3.08 5.15 -3.47
CA ALA A 74 2.82 6.56 -3.63
C ALA A 74 2.70 6.96 -5.11
N SER A 75 3.57 6.42 -5.97
CA SER A 75 3.51 6.67 -7.43
C SER A 75 2.25 6.10 -8.09
N GLU A 76 1.70 5.01 -7.55
CA GLU A 76 0.42 4.41 -7.97
C GLU A 76 -0.81 5.16 -7.40
N GLY A 77 -0.61 6.29 -6.73
CA GLY A 77 -1.68 7.11 -6.16
C GLY A 77 -2.16 6.68 -4.77
N GLY A 78 -1.37 5.86 -4.07
CA GLY A 78 -1.59 5.52 -2.67
C GLY A 78 -1.13 6.63 -1.72
N LEU A 79 -1.82 6.76 -0.58
CA LEU A 79 -1.35 7.54 0.56
C LEU A 79 -0.54 6.63 1.46
N VAL A 80 0.70 7.01 1.74
CA VAL A 80 1.67 6.16 2.41
C VAL A 80 2.16 6.83 3.69
N ALA A 81 2.21 6.07 4.79
CA ALA A 81 2.70 6.55 6.07
C ALA A 81 3.67 5.55 6.70
N PHE A 82 4.76 6.06 7.26
CA PHE A 82 5.69 5.31 8.10
C PHE A 82 5.43 5.65 9.57
N ASP A 83 5.12 4.64 10.36
CA ASP A 83 5.03 4.74 11.81
C ASP A 83 6.09 3.83 12.44
N GLU A 84 6.74 4.28 13.52
CA GLU A 84 7.49 3.39 14.40
C GLU A 84 6.60 3.07 15.59
N PRO A 85 6.03 1.86 15.68
CA PRO A 85 5.10 1.59 16.75
C PRO A 85 5.90 1.34 18.05
N ASP A 86 5.80 2.27 19.00
CA ASP A 86 6.27 2.09 20.37
C ASP A 86 5.39 1.06 21.12
N TRP A 87 5.49 -0.22 20.76
CA TRP A 87 4.67 -1.29 21.39
C TRP A 87 5.18 -1.75 22.77
N ILE A 88 6.20 -1.11 23.33
CA ILE A 88 6.63 -1.41 24.71
C ILE A 88 5.82 -0.52 25.68
N GLY A 89 4.66 -1.01 26.12
CA GLY A 89 4.07 -0.60 27.39
C GLY A 89 2.87 0.36 27.39
N ARG A 90 2.23 0.67 26.24
CA ARG A 90 0.98 1.44 26.30
C ARG A 90 -0.18 0.60 26.81
N THR A 91 -0.80 1.05 27.89
CA THR A 91 -2.08 0.52 28.37
C THR A 91 -3.18 0.78 27.33
N HIS A 92 -4.22 -0.05 27.33
CA HIS A 92 -5.35 0.05 26.39
C HIS A 92 -5.94 1.48 26.33
N GLU A 93 -5.90 2.20 27.44
CA GLU A 93 -6.38 3.58 27.60
C GLU A 93 -5.56 4.61 26.82
N GLU A 94 -4.23 4.45 26.73
CA GLU A 94 -3.35 5.37 26.00
C GLU A 94 -3.49 5.21 24.46
N HIS A 95 -3.84 3.98 24.02
CA HIS A 95 -4.15 3.70 22.62
C HIS A 95 -5.48 4.38 22.20
N LEU A 96 -6.49 4.30 23.06
CA LEU A 96 -7.77 4.99 22.86
C LEU A 96 -7.61 6.51 22.94
N ALA A 97 -6.74 7.03 23.82
CA ALA A 97 -6.45 8.46 23.91
C ALA A 97 -5.75 9.00 22.65
N THR A 98 -4.88 8.20 22.02
CA THR A 98 -4.19 8.61 20.77
C THR A 98 -5.15 8.60 19.58
N LEU A 99 -6.01 7.59 19.46
CA LEU A 99 -7.05 7.54 18.43
C LEU A 99 -8.15 8.60 18.67
N GLY A 100 -8.49 8.86 19.93
CA GLY A 100 -9.41 9.91 20.36
C GLY A 100 -8.84 11.32 20.13
N SER A 101 -7.53 11.51 20.25
CA SER A 101 -6.86 12.80 19.98
C SER A 101 -6.72 13.07 18.47
N ALA A 102 -6.53 12.03 17.66
CA ALA A 102 -6.60 12.14 16.20
C ALA A 102 -8.03 12.45 15.70
N ALA A 103 -9.06 11.92 16.37
CA ALA A 103 -10.47 12.24 16.08
C ALA A 103 -10.92 13.59 16.68
N ALA A 104 -10.37 14.01 17.82
CA ALA A 104 -10.73 15.26 18.48
C ALA A 104 -10.12 16.51 17.82
N ARG A 105 -9.10 16.36 16.97
CA ARG A 105 -8.58 17.51 16.19
C ARG A 105 -9.49 17.98 15.05
N GLU A 106 -10.65 17.33 14.82
CA GLU A 106 -11.68 17.83 13.91
C GLU A 106 -12.93 18.43 14.57
N VAL A 107 -13.02 18.45 15.90
CA VAL A 107 -14.15 19.13 16.56
C VAL A 107 -13.64 19.86 17.79
N GLY A 108 -13.34 21.15 17.62
CA GLY A 108 -13.24 22.07 18.74
C GLY A 108 -14.58 22.11 19.46
N TYR A 109 -14.70 21.31 20.51
CA TYR A 109 -15.66 21.57 21.57
C TYR A 109 -14.93 22.40 22.62
N GLU A 110 -15.22 23.70 22.59
CA GLU A 110 -14.92 24.56 23.72
C GLU A 110 -15.69 24.06 24.94
N ASP A 111 -14.94 23.93 26.02
CA ASP A 111 -15.34 23.59 27.37
C ASP A 111 -16.42 24.56 27.88
N LEU A 112 -17.66 24.08 27.95
CA LEU A 112 -18.77 24.73 28.65
C LEU A 112 -19.62 23.66 29.34
N SER A 113 -19.18 23.20 30.51
CA SER A 113 -20.05 22.50 31.45
C SER A 113 -20.17 23.32 32.72
N ASP A 114 -21.29 24.04 32.84
CA ASP A 114 -22.21 24.00 33.99
C ASP A 114 -23.26 25.09 33.83
N ASP A 115 -24.51 24.72 33.55
CA ASP A 115 -25.69 25.05 34.36
C ASP A 115 -27.00 24.65 33.64
N HIS A 116 -27.90 24.06 34.41
CA HIS A 116 -29.21 23.55 33.99
C HIS A 116 -30.17 24.67 33.57
N THR A 117 -30.79 24.62 32.38
CA THR A 117 -32.22 24.96 32.27
C THR A 117 -32.90 24.34 31.03
N ASP A 118 -34.03 23.71 31.31
CA ASP A 118 -35.13 23.29 30.45
C ASP A 118 -35.40 24.26 29.27
N TYR A 119 -35.29 23.80 28.02
CA TYR A 119 -35.86 24.49 26.85
C TYR A 119 -36.43 23.47 25.85
N ALA A 120 -37.72 23.64 25.58
CA ALA A 120 -38.53 22.84 24.68
C ALA A 120 -38.03 22.85 23.22
N PRO A 121 -38.34 21.81 22.42
CA PRO A 121 -37.89 21.73 21.03
C PRO A 121 -38.63 22.71 20.12
N VAL A 122 -37.90 23.61 19.46
CA VAL A 122 -38.39 24.40 18.32
C VAL A 122 -38.29 23.58 17.03
N PRO A 123 -39.34 23.58 16.17
CA PRO A 123 -39.28 22.90 14.88
C PRO A 123 -38.43 23.70 13.88
N VAL A 124 -37.43 23.05 13.29
CA VAL A 124 -36.61 23.63 12.23
C VAL A 124 -37.26 23.35 10.88
N THR A 125 -37.82 24.38 10.26
CA THR A 125 -38.31 24.36 8.88
C THR A 125 -37.12 24.35 7.90
N PRO A 126 -37.02 23.41 6.94
CA PRO A 126 -36.01 23.50 5.89
C PRO A 126 -36.45 24.51 4.82
N ALA A 127 -35.68 25.58 4.62
CA ALA A 127 -35.84 26.47 3.48
C ALA A 127 -35.06 25.95 2.25
N PRO A 128 -35.56 26.16 1.03
CA PRO A 128 -35.01 25.59 -0.19
C PRO A 128 -33.86 26.44 -0.73
N ARG A 129 -32.81 25.79 -1.26
CA ARG A 129 -31.88 26.44 -2.21
C ARG A 129 -31.92 25.71 -3.54
N ARG A 130 -32.57 26.38 -4.50
CA ARG A 130 -32.63 26.08 -5.93
C ARG A 130 -31.76 27.12 -6.65
N GLY A 131 -31.01 26.68 -7.68
CA GLY A 131 -30.28 27.54 -8.63
C GLY A 131 -28.83 27.03 -8.80
N ALA A 132 -28.52 26.09 -9.69
CA ALA A 132 -28.51 26.11 -11.17
C ALA A 132 -27.30 26.84 -11.79
N ALA A 133 -26.77 26.21 -12.86
CA ALA A 133 -25.68 26.58 -13.78
C ALA A 133 -24.26 26.15 -13.34
N GLY A 134 -23.53 25.28 -14.05
CA GLY A 134 -23.74 24.68 -15.37
C GLY A 134 -22.80 23.47 -15.61
N PRO A 135 -22.91 22.79 -16.76
CA PRO A 135 -22.12 21.61 -17.06
C PRO A 135 -20.68 21.99 -17.38
N VAL A 136 -19.71 21.45 -16.63
CA VAL A 136 -18.31 21.43 -17.07
C VAL A 136 -18.20 20.34 -18.14
N SER A 137 -18.14 20.79 -19.39
CA SER A 137 -17.89 19.95 -20.56
C SER A 137 -16.45 19.41 -20.48
N LEU A 138 -16.30 18.17 -20.05
CA LEU A 138 -15.06 17.40 -20.26
C LEU A 138 -15.13 16.79 -21.66
N ALA A 139 -14.37 17.37 -22.60
CA ALA A 139 -14.14 16.76 -23.90
C ALA A 139 -13.47 15.39 -23.71
N PRO A 140 -13.86 14.35 -24.48
CA PRO A 140 -13.12 13.09 -24.50
C PRO A 140 -11.75 13.32 -25.13
N PHE A 141 -10.69 12.95 -24.40
CA PHE A 141 -9.38 12.74 -25.01
C PHE A 141 -9.49 11.56 -25.97
N SER A 142 -9.33 11.83 -27.27
CA SER A 142 -9.10 10.79 -28.27
C SER A 142 -7.74 10.15 -28.00
N VAL A 143 -7.75 8.86 -27.69
CA VAL A 143 -6.57 8.00 -27.76
C VAL A 143 -6.29 7.77 -29.26
N PRO A 144 -5.09 8.02 -29.79
CA PRO A 144 -4.72 7.52 -31.10
C PRO A 144 -4.67 5.98 -31.05
N ASP A 145 -5.57 5.38 -31.83
CA ASP A 145 -5.74 3.95 -32.07
C ASP A 145 -4.64 3.46 -33.04
N ASP A 146 -3.38 3.46 -32.57
CA ASP A 146 -2.24 2.96 -33.36
C ASP A 146 -1.20 2.33 -32.41
N PHE A 147 -1.65 1.33 -31.67
CA PHE A 147 -0.74 0.37 -31.07
C PHE A 147 -1.13 -1.01 -31.57
N GLU A 148 -0.76 -1.28 -32.82
CA GLU A 148 -0.69 -2.63 -33.35
C GLU A 148 0.38 -3.37 -32.54
N PRO A 149 0.03 -4.34 -31.68
CA PRO A 149 1.05 -5.10 -30.97
C PRO A 149 1.75 -5.99 -31.98
N ASP A 150 3.05 -5.73 -32.22
CA ASP A 150 3.95 -6.65 -32.92
C ASP A 150 3.72 -8.08 -32.41
N PRO A 151 3.56 -9.08 -33.29
CA PRO A 151 3.46 -10.46 -32.85
C PRO A 151 4.75 -10.83 -32.11
N PRO A 152 4.66 -11.61 -31.02
CA PRO A 152 5.84 -12.00 -30.26
C PRO A 152 6.80 -12.76 -31.18
N THR A 153 7.98 -12.18 -31.41
CA THR A 153 9.13 -12.84 -32.01
C THR A 153 9.32 -14.21 -31.38
N GLU A 154 9.11 -15.27 -32.15
CA GLU A 154 9.41 -16.64 -31.76
C GLU A 154 10.92 -16.81 -31.51
N LEU A 155 11.36 -16.53 -30.28
CA LEU A 155 12.65 -17.00 -29.77
C LEU A 155 12.44 -18.35 -29.09
N GLY A 156 12.10 -19.34 -29.91
CA GLY A 156 11.92 -20.74 -29.54
C GLY A 156 12.95 -21.66 -30.20
N GLY A 157 14.24 -21.33 -30.11
CA GLY A 157 15.30 -22.33 -30.38
C GLY A 157 15.38 -23.32 -29.21
N PRO A 158 15.55 -24.64 -29.45
CA PRO A 158 15.64 -25.60 -28.36
C PRO A 158 16.89 -25.33 -27.52
N ILE A 159 16.67 -24.96 -26.25
CA ILE A 159 17.73 -24.92 -25.24
C ILE A 159 18.21 -26.37 -25.05
N GLN A 160 19.33 -26.72 -25.69
CA GLN A 160 20.06 -27.93 -25.34
C GLN A 160 20.55 -27.75 -23.90
N ARG A 161 19.84 -28.35 -22.95
CA ARG A 161 20.37 -28.54 -21.60
C ARG A 161 21.63 -29.41 -21.72
N PRO A 162 22.80 -28.97 -21.24
CA PRO A 162 23.94 -29.87 -21.14
C PRO A 162 23.57 -31.01 -20.19
N LEU A 163 23.76 -32.26 -20.64
CA LEU A 163 23.61 -33.43 -19.78
C LEU A 163 24.55 -33.30 -18.57
N PRO A 164 24.12 -33.74 -17.37
CA PRO A 164 25.04 -33.84 -16.24
C PRO A 164 26.19 -34.80 -16.58
N PRO A 165 27.42 -34.53 -16.11
CA PRO A 165 28.53 -35.46 -16.30
C PRO A 165 28.21 -36.80 -15.63
N ARG A 166 28.51 -37.90 -16.33
CA ARG A 166 28.40 -39.25 -15.75
C ARG A 166 29.29 -39.35 -14.51
N PRO A 167 28.82 -39.97 -13.41
CA PRO A 167 29.68 -40.25 -12.28
C PRO A 167 30.80 -41.21 -12.71
N SER A 168 32.04 -40.87 -12.33
CA SER A 168 33.20 -41.74 -12.50
C SER A 168 32.96 -43.07 -11.78
N PRO A 169 33.35 -44.22 -12.37
CA PRO A 169 33.28 -45.49 -11.65
C PRO A 169 34.22 -45.45 -10.44
N LEU A 170 33.69 -45.91 -9.29
CA LEU A 170 34.47 -46.11 -8.08
C LEU A 170 35.53 -47.18 -8.33
N PRO A 171 36.78 -47.00 -7.87
CA PRO A 171 37.80 -48.02 -7.97
C PRO A 171 37.53 -49.09 -6.91
N GLY A 172 37.20 -50.30 -7.37
CA GLY A 172 37.19 -51.52 -6.55
C GLY A 172 35.79 -51.99 -6.18
N GLU A 173 35.18 -52.76 -7.08
CA GLU A 173 34.44 -53.98 -6.73
C GLU A 173 34.68 -55.01 -7.85
N ASP A 174 34.81 -56.25 -7.42
CA ASP A 174 35.70 -57.29 -7.94
C ASP A 174 35.29 -58.04 -9.23
N GLY A 175 36.31 -58.69 -9.81
CA GLY A 175 36.22 -59.74 -10.82
C GLY A 175 37.61 -60.27 -11.19
#